data_AF-A0A9Q7FG85-F1
#
_entry.id   AF-A0A9Q7FG85-F1
#
_cell.length_a   1.000
_cell.length_b   1.000
_cell.length_c   1.000
_cell.angle_alpha   90.00
_cell.angle_beta   90.00
_cell.angle_gamma   90.00
#
_symmetry.space_group_name_H-M   'P 1'
#
loop_
_entity.id
_entity.type
_entity.pdbx_description
1 polymer ?
#
loop_
_entity_poly.entity_id
_entity_poly.type
_entity_poly.pdbx_seq_one_letter_code
_entity_poly.pdbx_strand_id
1 'polypeptide(L)' 'MRSNINLDDNLMEQARSLTGTKETAALVRQALETLVRVECGKRLAALGGTMPDAEAAPRRRSDAAKGYS' A
#
# COMPACT_ATOMS: atom_id res chain seq x y z
N MET A 1 16.90 -12.21 4.13
CA MET A 1 18.06 -11.65 4.82
C MET A 1 17.70 -11.41 6.28
N ARG A 2 18.59 -11.73 7.23
CA ARG A 2 18.43 -11.35 8.64
C ARG A 2 19.43 -10.24 8.94
N SER A 3 18.95 -9.13 9.47
CA SER A 3 19.76 -7.96 9.79
C SER A 3 19.40 -7.48 11.19
N ASN A 4 20.37 -6.92 11.90
CA ASN A 4 20.16 -6.25 13.18
C ASN A 4 20.18 -4.73 12.93
N ILE A 5 19.12 -4.04 13.33
CA ILE A 5 18.95 -2.60 13.13
C ILE A 5 18.41 -1.99 14.43
N ASN A 6 18.88 -0.78 14.76
CA ASN A 6 18.32 -0.02 15.87
C ASN A 6 17.09 0.74 15.38
N LEU A 7 16.01 0.66 16.16
CA LEU A 7 14.75 1.34 15.88
C LEU A 7 14.37 2.19 17.09
N ASP A 8 13.72 3.32 16.83
CA ASP A 8 13.18 4.18 17.89
C ASP A 8 11.95 3.52 18.53
N ASP A 9 12.00 3.31 19.85
CA ASP A 9 10.95 2.63 20.60
C ASP A 9 9.62 3.39 20.61
N ASN A 10 9.66 4.73 20.68
CA ASN A 10 8.45 5.55 20.66
C ASN A 10 7.76 5.46 19.30
N LEU A 11 8.53 5.49 18.22
CA LEU A 11 8.00 5.30 16.87
C LEU A 11 7.39 3.91 16.71
N MET A 12 8.05 2.88 17.23
CA MET A 12 7.56 1.50 17.21
C MET A 12 6.25 1.35 18.01
N GLU A 13 6.16 1.97 19.19
CA GLU A 13 4.96 1.94 20.01
C GLU A 13 3.78 2.66 19.34
N GLN A 14 4.03 3.84 18.77
CA GLN A 14 3.03 4.58 18.02
C GLN A 14 2.53 3.78 16.80
N ALA A 15 3.45 3.18 16.04
CA ALA A 15 3.10 2.37 14.89
C ALA A 15 2.31 1.11 15.28
N ARG A 16 2.65 0.45 16.40
CA ARG A 16 1.88 -0.66 16.97
C ARG A 16 0.47 -0.22 17.37
N SER A 17 0.34 0.92 18.03
CA SER A 17 -0.94 1.49 18.44
C SER A 17 -1.85 1.79 17.24
N LEU A 18 -1.30 2.40 16.19
CA LEU A 18 -2.05 2.79 15.00
C LEU A 18 -2.44 1.62 14.09
N THR A 19 -1.56 0.63 13.95
CA THR A 19 -1.76 -0.49 13.02
C THR A 19 -2.31 -1.75 13.67
N GLY A 20 -2.25 -1.86 14.99
CA GLY A 20 -2.56 -3.09 15.74
C GLY A 20 -1.52 -4.21 15.57
N THR A 21 -0.44 -4.00 14.80
CA THR A 21 0.54 -5.04 14.49
C THR A 21 1.58 -5.14 15.58
N LYS A 22 1.54 -6.23 16.36
CA LYS A 22 2.42 -6.43 17.54
C LYS A 22 3.82 -6.92 17.16
N GLU A 23 3.93 -7.74 16.12
CA GLU A 23 5.20 -8.33 15.72
C GLU A 23 6.07 -7.32 14.98
N THR A 24 7.28 -7.06 15.50
CA THR A 24 8.23 -6.13 14.89
C THR A 24 8.55 -6.47 13.43
N ALA A 25 8.74 -7.75 13.11
CA ALA A 25 9.04 -8.17 11.74
C ALA A 25 7.88 -7.88 10.78
N ALA A 26 6.64 -8.14 11.21
CA ALA A 26 5.44 -7.84 10.43
C ALA A 26 5.27 -6.33 10.22
N LEU A 27 5.47 -5.54 11.27
CA LEU A 27 5.36 -4.08 11.21
C LEU A 27 6.42 -3.47 10.28
N VAL A 28 7.68 -3.92 10.38
CA VAL A 28 8.76 -3.47 9.50
C VAL A 28 8.48 -3.87 8.04
N ARG A 29 7.99 -5.09 7.80
CA ARG A 29 7.59 -5.53 6.45
C ARG A 29 6.50 -4.62 5.88
N GLN A 30 5.45 -4.34 6.66
CA GLN A 30 4.36 -3.45 6.24
C GLN A 30 4.85 -2.03 5.96
N ALA A 31 5.76 -1.50 6.79
CA ALA A 31 6.35 -0.18 6.59
C ALA A 31 7.12 -0.11 5.26
N LEU A 32 7.95 -1.11 4.97
CA LEU A 32 8.70 -1.19 3.71
C LEU A 32 7.77 -1.33 2.49
N GLU A 33 6.74 -2.19 2.56
CA GLU A 33 5.76 -2.34 1.49
C GLU A 33 4.99 -1.05 1.23
N THR A 34 4.65 -0.33 2.30
CA THR A 34 3.97 0.96 2.21
C THR A 34 4.87 2.00 1.57
N LEU A 35 6.15 2.06 1.95
CA LEU A 35 7.13 2.97 1.34
C LEU A 35 7.29 2.70 -0.15
N VAL A 36 7.42 1.44 -0.55
CA VAL A 36 7.49 1.06 -1.97
C VAL A 36 6.24 1.52 -2.72
N ARG A 37 5.04 1.32 -2.16
CA ARG A 37 3.79 1.76 -2.77
C ARG A 37 3.73 3.27 -2.96
N VAL A 38 4.15 4.03 -1.94
CA VAL A 38 4.19 5.51 -1.98
C VAL A 38 5.16 6.00 -3.06
N GLU A 39 6.37 5.45 -3.13
CA GLU A 39 7.36 5.86 -4.12
C GLU A 39 6.97 5.45 -5.55
N CYS A 40 6.35 4.28 -5.72
CA CYS A 40 5.76 3.91 -7.01
C CYS A 40 4.66 4.90 -7.43
N GLY A 41 3.77 5.30 -6.51
CA GLY A 41 2.74 6.31 -6.78
C GLY A 41 3.33 7.65 -7.19
N LYS A 42 4.38 8.12 -6.50
CA LYS A 42 5.11 9.35 -6.87
C LYS A 42 5.73 9.26 -8.27
N ARG A 43 6.39 8.14 -8.58
CA ARG A 43 6.98 7.91 -9.92
C ARG A 43 5.90 7.91 -11.01
N LEU A 44 4.79 7.22 -10.79
CA LEU A 44 3.66 7.20 -11.72
C LEU A 44 3.05 8.59 -11.91
N ALA A 45 2.87 9.37 -10.83
CA ALA A 45 2.38 10.73 -10.91
C ALA A 45 3.36 11.67 -11.64
N ALA A 46 4.66 11.49 -11.43
CA ALA A 46 5.71 12.25 -12.12
C ALA A 46 5.79 11.91 -13.62
N LEU A 47 5.41 10.69 -14.01
CA LEU A 47 5.19 10.34 -15.41
C LEU A 47 3.98 11.08 -16.00
N GLY A 48 3.20 11.84 -15.24
CA GLY A 48 2.33 12.89 -15.76
C GLY A 48 1.27 12.46 -16.78
N GLY A 49 0.88 11.18 -16.81
CA GLY A 49 0.06 10.68 -17.90
C GLY A 49 0.74 10.81 -19.27
N THR A 50 2.06 10.58 -19.34
CA THR A 50 2.90 10.56 -20.56
C THR A 50 2.37 9.66 -21.68
N MET A 51 1.34 8.87 -21.40
CA MET A 51 0.47 8.27 -22.40
C MET A 51 -0.80 9.11 -22.54
N PRO A 52 -0.81 10.19 -23.36
CA PRO A 52 -1.99 11.00 -23.61
C PRO A 52 -3.14 10.20 -24.24
N ASP A 53 -2.80 9.12 -24.95
CA ASP A 53 -3.75 8.20 -25.59
C ASP A 53 -4.07 6.97 -24.72
N ALA A 54 -3.74 6.99 -23.43
CA ALA A 54 -4.08 5.88 -22.53
C ALA A 54 -5.61 5.77 -22.36
N GLU A 55 -6.20 4.71 -22.92
CA GLU A 55 -7.59 4.39 -22.68
C GLU A 55 -7.78 3.70 -21.32
N ALA A 56 -8.79 4.15 -20.56
CA ALA A 56 -9.16 3.50 -19.31
C ALA A 56 -9.69 2.08 -19.58
N ALA A 57 -9.24 1.10 -18.80
CA ALA A 57 -9.76 -0.26 -18.91
C ALA A 57 -11.30 -0.28 -18.72
N PRO A 58 -12.05 -1.13 -19.46
CA PRO A 58 -13.49 -1.21 -19.35
C PRO A 58 -13.94 -1.44 -17.90
N ARG A 59 -14.84 -0.59 -17.38
CA ARG A 59 -15.41 -0.78 -16.04
C ARG A 59 -16.25 -2.06 -16.03
N ARG A 60 -15.80 -3.08 -15.31
CA ARG A 60 -16.68 -4.18 -14.89
C ARG A 60 -17.64 -3.66 -13.82
N ARG A 61 -18.89 -3.37 -14.20
CA ARG A 61 -20.00 -3.41 -13.23
C ARG A 61 -20.21 -4.90 -12.92
N SER A 62 -20.02 -5.29 -11.67
CA SER A 62 -20.58 -6.55 -11.20
C SER A 62 -22.10 -6.46 -11.40
N ASP A 63 -22.66 -7.43 -12.13
CA ASP A 63 -24.08 -7.54 -12.43
C ASP A 63 -24.83 -7.95 -11.17
N ALA A 64 -24.87 -7.07 -10.16
CA ALA A 64 -25.60 -7.25 -8.91
C ALA A 64 -27.02 -6.72 -9.08
N ALA A 65 -27.77 -7.29 -10.03
CA ALA A 65 -29.22 -7.10 -10.14
C ALA A 65 -29.87 -8.22 -10.97
N LYS A 66 -29.64 -9.49 -10.63
CA LYS A 66 -30.50 -10.58 -11.10
C LYS A 66 -30.86 -11.55 -9.97
N GLY A 67 -32.11 -11.42 -9.52
CA GLY A 67 -32.97 -12.55 -9.18
C GLY A 67 -32.91 -13.08 -7.75
N TYR A 68 -33.61 -12.43 -6.83
CA TYR A 68 -34.43 -13.17 -5.86
C TYR A 68 -35.89 -13.00 -6.30
N SER A 69 -36.44 -14.07 -6.86
CA SER A 69 -37.88 -14.33 -6.98
C SER A 69 -38.11 -15.77 -6.60
#